data_AF-D2UDH3-F1
#
_entry.id   AF-D2UDH3-F1
#
_cell.length_a   1.000
_cell.length_b   1.000
_cell.length_c   1.000
_cell.angle_alpha   90.00
_cell.angle_beta   90.00
_cell.angle_gamma   90.00
#
_symmetry.space_group_name_H-M   'P 1'
#
loop_
_entity.id
_entity.type
_entity.pdbx_description
1 polymer ?
#
loop_
_entity_poly.entity_id
_entity_poly.type
_entity_poly.pdbx_seq_one_letter_code
_entity_poly.pdbx_strand_id
1 'polypeptide(L)'
;MKHRLFILPLLTALGLAGGAHAETLLVDRVRQEPVASMPTRGLSMSQVQARYGTPQQTLEPRGGQKRQWPTINRWVYPAFTVYFEKQKVVDVVANKVDPNEIGPKPAIR
;
A
#
# COMPACT_ATOMS: atom_id res chain seq x y z
N MET A 1 -37.85 -23.64 -55.62
CA MET A 1 -38.84 -22.87 -54.83
C MET A 1 -38.12 -21.69 -54.20
N LYS A 2 -38.69 -20.50 -54.33
CA LYS A 2 -38.04 -19.20 -54.14
C LYS A 2 -38.35 -18.69 -52.74
N HIS A 3 -37.37 -18.69 -51.85
CA HIS A 3 -37.41 -17.94 -50.58
C HIS A 3 -36.30 -16.88 -50.67
N ARG A 4 -36.46 -15.86 -51.54
CA ARG A 4 -36.92 -14.53 -51.11
C ARG A 4 -36.32 -14.16 -49.75
N LEU A 5 -35.08 -13.68 -49.80
CA LEU A 5 -34.66 -12.40 -49.23
C LEU A 5 -35.79 -11.72 -48.45
N PHE A 6 -35.73 -11.70 -47.12
CA PHE A 6 -36.27 -10.64 -46.26
C PHE A 6 -36.16 -11.02 -44.76
N ILE A 7 -34.95 -11.28 -44.24
CA ILE A 7 -34.70 -11.15 -42.80
C ILE A 7 -33.26 -10.63 -42.59
N LEU A 8 -32.96 -9.50 -43.19
CA LEU A 8 -31.68 -8.80 -43.07
C LEU A 8 -31.98 -7.30 -42.85
N PRO A 9 -32.65 -6.93 -41.74
CA PRO A 9 -31.95 -6.09 -40.76
C PRO A 9 -32.62 -6.13 -39.36
N LEU A 10 -32.30 -7.10 -38.50
CA LEU A 10 -32.68 -6.96 -37.07
C LEU A 10 -31.59 -7.39 -36.08
N LEU A 11 -30.45 -7.90 -36.56
CA LEU A 11 -29.31 -8.23 -35.69
C LEU A 11 -28.27 -7.10 -35.56
N THR A 12 -28.48 -5.94 -36.17
CA THR A 12 -27.54 -4.80 -36.16
C THR A 12 -27.64 -3.88 -34.93
N ALA A 13 -28.18 -4.34 -33.80
CA ALA A 13 -28.44 -3.48 -32.63
C ALA A 13 -27.94 -4.01 -31.27
N LEU A 14 -26.98 -4.94 -31.23
CA LEU A 14 -26.48 -5.49 -29.94
C LEU A 14 -25.00 -5.23 -29.65
N GLY A 15 -24.33 -4.38 -30.43
CA GLY A 15 -22.87 -4.22 -30.35
C GLY A 15 -22.32 -3.12 -29.42
N LEU A 16 -23.16 -2.31 -28.76
CA LEU A 16 -22.71 -1.27 -27.82
C LEU A 16 -22.91 -1.71 -26.36
N ALA A 17 -22.36 -2.87 -26.00
CA ALA A 17 -22.05 -3.14 -24.60
C ALA A 17 -20.79 -2.33 -24.27
N GLY A 18 -20.99 -1.10 -23.75
CA GLY A 18 -19.91 -0.27 -23.26
C GLY A 18 -19.03 -1.06 -22.30
N GLY A 19 -17.72 -1.07 -22.55
CA GLY A 19 -16.76 -1.60 -21.62
C GLY A 19 -16.93 -0.87 -20.29
N ALA A 20 -17.46 -1.57 -19.29
CA ALA A 20 -17.42 -1.09 -17.92
C ALA A 20 -15.95 -1.06 -17.52
N HIS A 21 -15.34 0.12 -17.60
CA HIS A 21 -14.04 0.37 -17.01
C HIS A 21 -14.24 0.32 -15.49
N ALA A 22 -14.02 -0.86 -14.91
CA ALA A 22 -14.02 -1.02 -13.46
C ALA A 22 -12.84 -0.21 -12.91
N GLU A 23 -13.16 0.91 -12.27
CA GLU A 23 -12.19 1.69 -11.53
C GLU A 23 -11.77 0.85 -10.31
N THR A 24 -10.58 0.25 -10.39
CA THR A 24 -10.01 -0.50 -9.29
C THR A 24 -9.71 0.47 -8.16
N LEU A 25 -10.53 0.40 -7.10
CA LEU A 25 -10.30 1.14 -5.87
C LEU A 25 -8.93 0.75 -5.28
N LEU A 26 -8.22 1.75 -4.74
CA LEU A 26 -6.91 1.61 -4.06
C LEU A 26 -6.86 0.50 -2.99
N VAL A 27 -8.01 0.03 -2.49
CA VAL A 27 -8.13 -1.11 -1.57
C VAL A 27 -7.58 -2.41 -2.18
N ASP A 28 -7.78 -2.65 -3.47
CA ASP A 28 -7.25 -3.86 -4.13
C ASP A 28 -5.73 -3.76 -4.39
N ARG A 29 -5.18 -2.55 -4.52
CA ARG A 29 -3.72 -2.36 -4.61
C ARG A 29 -3.01 -2.72 -3.31
N VAL A 30 -3.59 -2.38 -2.15
CA VAL A 30 -3.05 -2.80 -0.84
C VAL A 30 -3.02 -4.33 -0.71
N ARG A 31 -3.84 -5.06 -1.48
CA ARG A 31 -3.79 -6.54 -1.54
C ARG A 31 -2.78 -7.09 -2.55
N GLN A 32 -2.38 -6.31 -3.56
CA GLN A 32 -1.50 -6.76 -4.65
C GLN A 32 -0.03 -6.37 -4.46
N GLU A 33 0.27 -5.29 -3.75
CA GLU A 33 1.63 -5.07 -3.23
C GLU A 33 1.87 -6.04 -2.07
N PRO A 34 2.97 -6.80 -2.06
CA PRO A 34 3.19 -7.85 -1.08
C PRO A 34 3.35 -7.23 0.32
N VAL A 35 2.24 -7.16 1.06
CA VAL A 35 2.21 -7.05 2.53
C VAL A 35 3.11 -8.13 3.16
N ALA A 36 3.39 -9.21 2.40
CA ALA A 36 4.33 -10.28 2.72
C ALA A 36 5.78 -9.83 2.97
N SER A 37 6.20 -8.63 2.52
CA SER A 37 7.58 -8.16 2.66
C SER A 37 7.79 -7.16 3.81
N MET A 38 6.78 -6.87 4.64
CA MET A 38 6.94 -5.94 5.76
C MET A 38 7.27 -6.68 7.07
N PRO A 39 8.14 -6.14 7.94
CA PRO A 39 8.40 -6.72 9.24
C PRO A 39 7.10 -6.80 10.07
N THR A 40 6.84 -7.94 10.67
CA THR A 40 5.71 -8.08 11.59
C THR A 40 5.98 -7.33 12.89
N ARG A 41 4.91 -6.83 13.52
CA ARG A 41 4.95 -6.20 14.85
C ARG A 41 5.62 -7.14 15.87
N GLY A 42 6.43 -6.59 16.77
CA GLY A 42 7.11 -7.35 17.83
C GLY A 42 8.47 -7.96 17.45
N LEU A 43 8.89 -7.91 16.18
CA LEU A 43 10.27 -8.26 15.80
C LEU A 43 11.28 -7.34 16.49
N SER A 44 12.48 -7.84 16.82
CA SER A 44 13.55 -6.97 17.30
C SER A 44 14.24 -6.21 16.16
N MET A 45 14.87 -5.08 16.49
CA MET A 45 15.74 -4.36 15.56
C MET A 45 16.77 -5.27 14.87
N SER A 46 17.40 -6.17 15.63
CA SER A 46 18.35 -7.15 15.08
C SER A 46 17.71 -8.12 14.09
N GLN A 47 16.49 -8.59 14.37
CA GLN A 47 15.75 -9.48 13.46
C GLN A 47 15.32 -8.76 12.19
N VAL A 48 14.90 -7.49 12.31
CA VAL A 48 14.59 -6.66 11.15
C VAL A 48 15.84 -6.45 10.30
N GLN A 49 16.96 -6.06 10.92
CA GLN A 49 18.22 -5.87 10.20
C GLN A 49 18.73 -7.15 9.54
N ALA A 50 18.58 -8.31 10.20
CA ALA A 50 18.98 -9.60 9.63
C ALA A 50 18.12 -10.02 8.42
N ARG A 51 16.83 -9.68 8.42
CA ARG A 51 15.89 -10.05 7.34
C ARG A 51 15.86 -9.06 6.18
N TYR A 52 15.97 -7.77 6.48
CA TYR A 52 15.77 -6.67 5.52
C TYR A 52 17.06 -5.89 5.23
N GLY A 53 18.16 -6.22 5.89
CA GLY A 53 19.43 -5.52 5.77
C GLY A 53 19.49 -4.21 6.58
N THR A 54 20.56 -3.46 6.36
CA THR A 54 20.75 -2.15 6.98
C THR A 54 19.73 -1.14 6.43
N PRO A 55 19.11 -0.32 7.28
CA PRO A 55 18.19 0.71 6.81
C PRO A 55 18.93 1.75 5.96
N GLN A 56 18.22 2.34 5.00
CA GLN A 56 18.74 3.44 4.17
C GLN A 56 18.98 4.69 5.00
N GLN A 57 18.11 4.93 5.99
CA GLN A 57 18.24 6.07 6.90
C GLN A 57 17.72 5.70 8.29
N THR A 58 18.46 6.09 9.32
CA THR A 58 17.97 6.10 10.70
C THR A 58 17.59 7.53 11.05
N LEU A 59 16.30 7.78 11.26
CA LEU A 59 15.82 9.11 11.65
C LEU A 59 16.08 9.35 13.13
N GLU A 60 16.15 10.62 13.52
CA GLU A 60 16.26 11.00 14.92
C GLU A 60 15.11 10.39 15.74
N PRO A 61 15.43 9.79 16.90
CA PRO A 61 14.43 9.28 17.81
C PRO A 61 13.54 10.43 18.31
N ARG A 62 12.27 10.14 18.55
CA ARG A 62 11.28 11.10 19.06
C ARG A 62 10.58 10.53 20.28
N GLY A 63 10.07 11.39 21.14
CA GLY A 63 9.56 10.98 22.46
C GLY A 63 10.68 10.95 23.51
N GLY A 64 10.40 10.33 24.65
CA GLY A 64 11.33 10.21 25.77
C GLY A 64 11.32 11.36 26.78
N GLN A 65 10.60 12.48 26.51
CA GLN A 65 10.57 13.64 27.42
C GLN A 65 9.80 13.37 28.71
N LYS A 66 8.89 12.39 28.70
CA LYS A 66 8.09 11.96 29.85
C LYS A 66 8.09 10.44 29.90
N ARG A 67 7.95 9.87 31.11
CA ARG A 67 7.78 8.42 31.29
C ARG A 67 6.63 7.84 30.45
N GLN A 68 5.59 8.63 30.22
CA GLN A 68 4.41 8.28 29.44
C GLN A 68 4.65 8.30 27.92
N TRP A 69 5.73 8.96 27.47
CA TRP A 69 6.04 9.18 26.06
C TRP A 69 7.26 8.36 25.71
N PRO A 70 7.09 7.09 25.27
CA PRO A 70 8.23 6.24 24.97
C PRO A 70 9.06 6.83 23.84
N THR A 71 10.37 6.56 23.88
CA THR A 71 11.27 6.90 22.78
C THR A 71 11.02 5.97 21.60
N ILE A 72 10.68 6.55 20.46
CA ILE A 72 10.42 5.86 19.20
C ILE A 72 11.60 6.07 18.26
N ASN A 73 12.27 4.97 17.90
CA ASN A 73 13.29 4.95 16.86
C ASN A 73 12.62 4.66 15.51
N ARG A 74 13.13 5.26 14.43
CA ARG A 74 12.52 5.13 13.11
C ARG A 74 13.57 4.83 12.06
N TRP A 75 13.40 3.71 11.37
CA TRP A 75 14.29 3.26 10.30
C TRP A 75 13.56 3.28 8.97
N VAL A 76 14.16 3.90 7.97
CA VAL A 76 13.63 4.01 6.62
C VAL A 76 14.29 2.96 5.75
N TYR A 77 13.46 2.13 5.13
CA TYR A 77 13.80 1.24 4.02
C TYR A 77 13.21 1.80 2.73
N PRO A 78 13.62 1.32 1.55
CA PRO A 78 13.12 1.85 0.28
C PRO A 78 11.59 1.79 0.16
N ALA A 79 10.98 0.68 0.57
CA ALA A 79 9.53 0.46 0.44
C ALA A 79 8.71 0.85 1.68
N PHE A 80 9.32 0.98 2.86
CA PHE A 80 8.59 1.21 4.11
C PHE A 80 9.45 1.86 5.19
N THR A 81 8.79 2.42 6.20
CA THR A 81 9.42 2.93 7.42
C THR A 81 8.97 2.09 8.62
N VAL A 82 9.94 1.60 9.41
CA VAL A 82 9.72 0.79 10.61
C VAL A 82 9.89 1.67 11.85
N TYR A 83 8.92 1.60 12.76
CA TYR A 83 8.91 2.30 14.03
C TYR A 83 9.19 1.31 15.14
N PHE A 84 10.09 1.66 16.06
CA PHE A 84 10.49 0.80 17.17
C PHE A 84 10.34 1.49 18.51
N GLU A 85 9.80 0.77 19.48
CA GLU A 85 9.85 1.10 20.90
C GLU A 85 10.68 0.01 21.60
N LYS A 86 11.61 0.39 22.49
CA LYS A 86 12.42 -0.57 23.27
C LYS A 86 13.02 -1.69 22.40
N GLN A 87 13.54 -1.32 21.22
CA GLN A 87 14.13 -2.22 20.23
C GLN A 87 13.15 -3.22 19.58
N LYS A 88 11.83 -3.05 19.74
CA LYS A 88 10.78 -3.89 19.16
C LYS A 88 9.94 -3.10 18.17
N VAL A 89 9.57 -3.73 17.06
CA VAL A 89 8.69 -3.13 16.05
C VAL A 89 7.34 -2.83 16.68
N VAL A 90 6.94 -1.55 16.66
CA VAL A 90 5.61 -1.10 17.10
C VAL A 90 4.71 -0.75 15.93
N ASP A 91 5.26 -0.35 14.78
CA ASP A 91 4.47 -0.07 13.59
C ASP A 91 5.33 -0.10 12.33
N VAL A 92 4.70 -0.32 11.18
CA VAL A 92 5.35 -0.29 9.87
C VAL A 92 4.43 0.43 8.89
N VAL A 93 4.95 1.47 8.25
CA VAL A 93 4.21 2.31 7.31
C VAL A 93 4.82 2.15 5.92
N ALA A 94 4.02 1.82 4.92
CA ALA A 94 4.47 1.77 3.54
C ALA A 94 4.84 3.19 3.06
N ASN A 95 5.96 3.32 2.36
CA ASN A 95 6.33 4.58 1.72
C ASN A 95 5.45 4.74 0.48
N LYS A 96 4.93 5.94 0.24
CA LYS A 96 4.13 6.21 -0.98
C LYS A 96 4.99 5.98 -2.22
N VAL A 97 4.47 5.16 -3.14
CA VAL A 97 5.18 4.81 -4.38
C VAL A 97 4.80 5.74 -5.53
N ASP A 98 3.56 6.27 -5.53
CA ASP A 98 3.05 7.16 -6.58
C ASP A 98 2.82 8.61 -6.10
N PRO A 99 3.19 9.64 -6.90
CA PRO A 99 2.94 11.04 -6.55
C PRO A 99 1.44 11.41 -6.54
N ASN A 100 0.59 10.62 -7.20
CA ASN A 100 -0.85 10.80 -7.22
C ASN A 100 -1.59 10.01 -6.10
N GLU A 101 -0.85 9.36 -5.20
CA GLU A 101 -1.44 8.62 -4.09
C GLU A 101 -1.96 9.57 -2.99
N ILE A 102 -3.29 9.65 -2.87
CA ILE A 102 -3.97 10.38 -1.79
C ILE A 102 -3.76 9.59 -0.48
N GLY A 103 -2.71 9.99 0.24
CA GLY A 103 -2.41 9.44 1.56
C GLY A 103 -3.40 9.90 2.64
N PRO A 104 -3.28 9.35 3.86
CA PRO A 104 -4.11 9.76 4.98
C PRO A 104 -4.00 11.28 5.21
N LYS A 105 -5.13 11.88 5.64
CA LYS A 105 -5.23 13.32 5.89
C LYS A 105 -4.02 13.80 6.71
N PRO A 106 -3.27 14.81 6.22
CA PRO A 106 -2.08 15.28 6.92
C PRO A 106 -2.46 15.77 8.32
N ALA A 107 -1.55 15.55 9.29
CA ALA A 107 -1.74 16.02 10.65
C ALA A 107 -1.92 17.55 10.64
N ILE A 108 -2.99 18.03 11.27
CA ILE A 108 -3.24 19.45 11.48
C ILE A 108 -2.16 19.93 12.45
N ARG A 109 -1.35 20.90 12.03
CA ARG A 109 -0.30 21.50 12.86
C ARG A 109 -0.90 22.47 13.86
#